data_AF-A0A314XRW9-F1
#
_entry.id   AF-A0A314XRW9-F1
#
_cell.length_a   1.000
_cell.length_b   1.000
_cell.length_c   1.000
_cell.angle_alpha   90.00
_cell.angle_beta   90.00
_cell.angle_gamma   90.00
#
_symmetry.space_group_name_H-M   'P 1'
#
loop_
_entity.id
_entity.type
_entity.pdbx_description
1 polymer ?
#
loop_
_entity_poly.entity_id
_entity_poly.type
_entity_poly.pdbx_seq_one_letter_code
_entity_poly.pdbx_strand_id
1 'polypeptide(L)'
;MEKEFHKHINRILPVTKCILQSTINAVTDGQLDFSNETNIPLWKEAYYSLVMLEKMLHQFHGLCFDRDLEDIWEAICELLLHPHMRLRCISSRLVAFYFAVVTEACSKNHEKPFGTYYLIRPSRLFMIAVCLCCQMKTQLVDDAASNRITQNLVSTVCGVHSLVGQTECADPTQFWSTLEQHEQGCFLKAFELLDARKGRIMFLSLTSGICDKNNESPSKNIRYLLVSSLLKKMGKIALQMEAIQMKIVFDSFGKISSEMSQEDCLRHASEILLPLYKVCEGFSGRVIPETMKQLAQEISERVRNKLGVQNYVLVYNDIRKNLKAKRDKRKHEEKSMAVTDPMRNAKRKLRIAEKHRANKKRKMMTMKMGRWTHSKSK
;
A
#
# COMPACT_ATOMS: atom_id res chain seq x y z
N MET A 1 -32.56 -21.65 18.35
CA MET A 1 -32.15 -21.35 16.97
C MET A 1 -30.64 -21.25 16.81
N GLU A 2 -29.92 -20.45 17.62
CA GLU A 2 -28.46 -20.27 17.47
C GLU A 2 -27.63 -21.56 17.58
N LYS A 3 -27.93 -22.43 18.55
CA LYS A 3 -27.22 -23.72 18.73
C LYS A 3 -27.42 -24.72 17.58
N GLU A 4 -28.58 -24.68 16.92
CA GLU A 4 -28.88 -25.53 15.76
C GLU A 4 -28.16 -25.03 14.50
N PHE A 5 -28.10 -23.70 14.30
CA PHE A 5 -27.35 -23.10 13.19
C PHE A 5 -25.84 -23.34 13.32
N HIS A 6 -25.30 -23.35 14.54
CA HIS A 6 -23.88 -23.62 14.80
C HIS A 6 -23.41 -24.97 14.22
N LYS A 7 -24.26 -26.00 14.23
CA LYS A 7 -23.95 -27.31 13.62
C LYS A 7 -23.76 -27.22 12.10
N HIS A 8 -24.44 -26.28 11.45
CA HIS A 8 -24.29 -26.05 10.01
C HIS A 8 -23.03 -25.26 9.67
N ILE A 9 -22.56 -24.37 10.57
CA ILE A 9 -21.32 -23.60 10.41
C ILE A 9 -20.14 -24.56 10.17
N ASN A 10 -20.00 -25.59 11.01
CA ASN A 10 -18.91 -26.57 10.91
C ASN A 10 -18.92 -27.37 9.60
N ARG A 11 -20.08 -27.46 8.90
CA ARG A 11 -20.18 -28.09 7.59
C ARG A 11 -19.93 -27.10 6.44
N ILE A 12 -20.26 -25.83 6.63
CA ILE A 12 -20.18 -24.78 5.61
C ILE A 12 -18.76 -24.23 5.47
N LEU A 13 -18.02 -24.06 6.58
CA LEU A 13 -16.68 -23.48 6.56
C LEU A 13 -15.67 -24.28 5.73
N PRO A 14 -15.60 -25.63 5.83
CA PRO A 14 -14.69 -26.41 4.98
C PRO A 14 -15.00 -26.28 3.49
N VAL A 15 -16.29 -26.28 3.11
CA VAL A 15 -16.70 -26.09 1.72
C VAL A 15 -16.33 -24.69 1.23
N THR A 16 -16.56 -23.67 2.05
CA THR A 16 -16.15 -22.29 1.76
C THR A 16 -14.64 -22.23 1.51
N LYS A 17 -13.83 -22.80 2.40
CA LYS A 17 -12.37 -22.87 2.25
C LYS A 17 -11.97 -23.52 0.93
N CYS A 18 -12.54 -24.68 0.59
CA CYS A 18 -12.26 -25.38 -0.67
C CYS A 18 -12.58 -24.53 -1.90
N ILE A 19 -13.71 -23.83 -1.89
CA ILE A 19 -14.10 -22.92 -2.99
C ILE A 19 -13.06 -21.81 -3.14
N LEU A 20 -12.70 -21.11 -2.06
CA LEU A 20 -11.75 -20.00 -2.11
C LEU A 20 -10.36 -20.47 -2.60
N GLN A 21 -9.88 -21.60 -2.10
CA GLN A 21 -8.60 -22.18 -2.53
C GLN A 21 -8.62 -22.58 -4.01
N SER A 22 -9.72 -23.20 -4.47
CA SER A 22 -9.88 -23.55 -5.89
C SER A 22 -9.86 -22.32 -6.79
N THR A 23 -10.52 -21.23 -6.37
CA THR A 23 -10.50 -19.95 -7.09
C THR A 23 -9.10 -19.34 -7.15
N ILE A 24 -8.33 -19.38 -6.05
CA ILE A 24 -6.95 -18.88 -6.01
C ILE A 24 -6.04 -19.71 -6.93
N ASN A 25 -6.11 -21.03 -6.84
CA ASN A 25 -5.28 -21.94 -7.66
C ASN A 25 -5.58 -21.80 -9.15
N ALA A 26 -6.86 -21.66 -9.52
CA ALA A 26 -7.25 -21.52 -10.93
C ALA A 26 -6.68 -20.26 -11.61
N VAL A 27 -6.35 -19.22 -10.84
CA VAL A 27 -5.65 -18.02 -11.35
C VAL A 27 -4.13 -18.22 -11.37
N THR A 28 -3.58 -18.98 -10.42
CA THR A 28 -2.14 -19.21 -10.29
C THR A 28 -1.61 -20.17 -11.36
N ASP A 29 -2.41 -21.17 -11.74
CA ASP A 29 -2.05 -22.21 -12.71
C ASP A 29 -2.34 -21.81 -14.17
N GLY A 30 -3.14 -20.77 -14.40
CA GLY A 30 -3.60 -20.38 -15.72
C GLY A 30 -2.69 -19.39 -16.45
N GLN A 31 -2.23 -19.73 -17.66
CA GLN A 31 -1.84 -18.76 -18.70
C GLN A 31 -3.08 -18.04 -19.28
N LEU A 32 -4.00 -17.60 -18.42
CA LEU A 32 -5.28 -17.04 -18.83
C LEU A 32 -5.14 -15.54 -19.11
N ASP A 33 -5.61 -15.11 -20.28
CA ASP A 33 -5.78 -13.70 -20.59
C ASP A 33 -6.96 -13.15 -19.76
N PHE A 34 -6.63 -12.40 -18.71
CA PHE A 34 -7.60 -11.78 -17.80
C PHE A 34 -8.26 -10.51 -18.38
N SER A 35 -8.15 -10.27 -19.69
CA SER A 35 -8.77 -9.14 -20.38
C SER A 35 -10.30 -9.15 -20.32
N ASN A 36 -10.93 -10.33 -20.22
CA ASN A 36 -12.38 -10.51 -20.07
C ASN A 36 -12.74 -11.12 -18.71
N GLU A 37 -13.49 -10.39 -17.88
CA GLU A 37 -13.96 -10.86 -16.55
C GLU A 37 -14.77 -12.17 -16.60
N THR A 38 -15.40 -12.47 -17.75
CA THR A 38 -16.18 -13.70 -17.98
C THR A 38 -15.33 -14.96 -18.03
N ASN A 39 -14.03 -14.82 -18.31
CA ASN A 39 -13.11 -15.96 -18.45
C ASN A 39 -12.44 -16.35 -17.13
N ILE A 40 -12.67 -15.58 -16.07
CA ILE A 40 -12.11 -15.89 -14.76
C ILE A 40 -12.90 -17.07 -14.17
N PRO A 41 -12.28 -18.21 -13.88
CA PRO A 41 -12.99 -19.37 -13.37
C PRO A 41 -13.41 -19.15 -11.89
N LEU A 42 -14.51 -19.79 -11.49
CA LEU A 42 -14.93 -19.97 -10.09
C LEU A 42 -15.16 -18.68 -9.26
N TRP A 43 -15.16 -17.49 -9.88
CA TRP A 43 -15.28 -16.24 -9.12
C TRP A 43 -16.66 -16.06 -8.51
N LYS A 44 -17.72 -16.62 -9.12
CA LYS A 44 -19.11 -16.48 -8.65
C LYS A 44 -19.31 -17.25 -7.36
N GLU A 45 -18.85 -18.49 -7.34
CA GLU A 45 -18.88 -19.41 -6.20
C GLU A 45 -18.12 -18.79 -5.03
N ALA A 46 -16.90 -18.31 -5.26
CA ALA A 46 -16.14 -17.60 -4.23
C ALA A 46 -16.85 -16.33 -3.76
N TYR A 47 -17.40 -15.53 -4.67
CA TYR A 47 -18.08 -14.28 -4.33
C TYR A 47 -19.29 -14.53 -3.42
N TYR A 48 -20.18 -15.45 -3.80
CA TYR A 48 -21.35 -15.75 -2.97
C TYR A 48 -21.00 -16.46 -1.66
N SER A 49 -19.92 -17.25 -1.63
CA SER A 49 -19.39 -17.83 -0.39
C SER A 49 -18.91 -16.74 0.57
N LEU A 50 -18.21 -15.72 0.06
CA LEU A 50 -17.77 -14.57 0.86
C LEU A 50 -18.94 -13.69 1.31
N VAL A 51 -19.99 -13.52 0.49
CA VAL A 51 -21.22 -12.80 0.88
C VAL A 51 -21.92 -13.53 2.03
N MET A 52 -22.01 -14.86 1.94
CA MET A 52 -22.58 -15.68 3.00
C MET A 52 -21.74 -15.59 4.28
N LEU A 53 -20.42 -15.75 4.18
CA LEU A 53 -19.50 -15.62 5.31
C LEU A 53 -19.64 -14.26 5.99
N GLU A 54 -19.70 -13.17 5.20
CA GLU A 54 -19.92 -11.83 5.72
C GLU A 54 -21.20 -11.76 6.57
N LYS A 55 -22.33 -12.24 6.05
CA LYS A 55 -23.60 -12.25 6.80
C LYS A 55 -23.52 -13.09 8.07
N MET A 56 -22.84 -14.24 8.01
CA MET A 56 -22.63 -15.10 9.18
C MET A 56 -21.81 -14.39 10.26
N LEU A 57 -20.73 -13.71 9.87
CA LEU A 57 -19.87 -12.97 10.80
C LEU A 57 -20.59 -11.81 11.47
N HIS A 58 -21.50 -11.13 10.77
CA HIS A 58 -22.34 -10.07 11.36
C HIS A 58 -23.37 -10.63 12.36
N GLN A 59 -23.82 -11.87 12.21
CA GLN A 59 -24.73 -12.50 13.16
C GLN A 59 -23.99 -13.12 14.35
N PHE A 60 -22.80 -13.67 14.10
CA PHE A 60 -22.01 -14.43 15.06
C PHE A 60 -20.60 -13.82 15.19
N HIS A 61 -20.50 -12.67 15.86
CA HIS A 61 -19.22 -11.93 15.97
C HIS A 61 -18.10 -12.78 16.60
N GLY A 62 -18.45 -13.68 17.54
CA GLY A 62 -17.50 -14.58 18.20
C GLY A 62 -16.80 -15.56 17.23
N LEU A 63 -17.40 -15.84 16.07
CA LEU A 63 -16.80 -16.71 15.05
C LEU A 63 -15.59 -16.06 14.36
N CYS A 64 -15.49 -14.72 14.39
CA CYS A 64 -14.45 -13.96 13.68
C CYS A 64 -13.02 -14.41 14.05
N PHE A 65 -12.83 -14.84 15.31
CA PHE A 65 -11.53 -15.21 15.87
C PHE A 65 -11.34 -16.71 16.05
N ASP A 66 -12.25 -17.53 15.52
CA ASP A 66 -12.13 -18.98 15.61
C ASP A 66 -10.95 -19.47 14.75
N ARG A 67 -10.23 -20.47 15.24
CA ARG A 67 -9.05 -21.03 14.55
C ARG A 67 -9.43 -21.67 13.22
N ASP A 68 -10.63 -22.22 13.13
CA ASP A 68 -11.18 -22.81 11.90
C ASP A 68 -11.34 -21.79 10.76
N LEU A 69 -11.36 -20.49 11.07
CA LEU A 69 -11.42 -19.42 10.08
C LEU A 69 -10.05 -18.90 9.65
N GLU A 70 -8.93 -19.25 10.30
CA GLU A 70 -7.61 -18.71 9.96
C GLU A 70 -7.22 -18.97 8.49
N ASP A 71 -7.48 -20.17 7.99
CA ASP A 71 -7.25 -20.52 6.58
C ASP A 71 -8.16 -19.73 5.61
N ILE A 72 -9.40 -19.45 6.03
CA ILE A 72 -10.34 -18.64 5.26
C ILE A 72 -9.88 -17.18 5.23
N TRP A 73 -9.41 -16.66 6.37
CA TRP A 73 -8.81 -15.33 6.47
C TRP A 73 -7.55 -15.21 5.62
N GLU A 74 -6.72 -16.24 5.56
CA GLU A 74 -5.57 -16.30 4.64
C GLU A 74 -6.03 -16.21 3.19
N ALA A 75 -6.99 -17.03 2.78
CA ALA A 75 -7.56 -16.98 1.43
C ALA A 75 -8.16 -15.60 1.09
N ILE A 76 -8.86 -14.96 2.04
CA ILE A 76 -9.39 -13.59 1.88
C ILE A 76 -8.25 -12.59 1.62
N CYS A 77 -7.12 -12.71 2.33
CA CYS A 77 -5.96 -11.85 2.12
C CYS A 77 -5.35 -12.03 0.73
N GLU A 78 -5.32 -13.25 0.20
CA GLU A 78 -4.86 -13.52 -1.18
C GLU A 78 -5.83 -12.95 -2.22
N LEU A 79 -7.13 -13.05 -1.97
CA LEU A 79 -8.17 -12.52 -2.85
C LEU A 79 -8.19 -10.99 -2.95
N LEU A 80 -7.47 -10.26 -2.08
CA LEU A 80 -7.24 -8.81 -2.23
C LEU A 80 -6.55 -8.46 -3.57
N LEU A 81 -5.77 -9.38 -4.14
CA LEU A 81 -5.06 -9.20 -5.42
C LEU A 81 -5.67 -10.00 -6.57
N HIS A 82 -6.82 -10.64 -6.35
CA HIS A 82 -7.47 -11.43 -7.38
C HIS A 82 -7.84 -10.58 -8.62
N PRO A 83 -7.73 -11.10 -9.86
CA PRO A 83 -8.05 -10.33 -11.07
C PRO A 83 -9.49 -9.81 -11.07
N HIS A 84 -10.43 -10.62 -10.57
CA HIS A 84 -11.85 -10.26 -10.51
C HIS A 84 -12.15 -9.17 -9.46
N MET A 85 -12.71 -8.04 -9.89
CA MET A 85 -12.96 -6.86 -9.07
C MET A 85 -13.89 -7.10 -7.88
N ARG A 86 -14.98 -7.87 -8.05
CA ARG A 86 -15.93 -8.11 -6.95
C ARG A 86 -15.31 -8.88 -5.79
N LEU A 87 -14.39 -9.80 -6.08
CA LEU A 87 -13.67 -10.56 -5.06
C LEU A 87 -12.72 -9.67 -4.27
N ARG A 88 -12.03 -8.75 -4.95
CA ARG A 88 -11.20 -7.73 -4.30
C ARG A 88 -12.01 -6.82 -3.38
N CYS A 89 -13.17 -6.35 -3.84
CA CYS A 89 -14.05 -5.48 -3.05
C CYS A 89 -14.60 -6.16 -1.79
N ILE A 90 -15.14 -7.38 -1.91
CA ILE A 90 -15.69 -8.09 -0.75
C ILE A 90 -14.58 -8.52 0.23
N SER A 91 -13.41 -8.91 -0.27
CA SER A 91 -12.25 -9.23 0.60
C SER A 91 -11.78 -8.01 1.38
N SER A 92 -11.69 -6.84 0.73
CA SER A 92 -11.36 -5.57 1.40
C SER A 92 -12.42 -5.19 2.46
N ARG A 93 -13.69 -5.51 2.20
CA ARG A 93 -14.79 -5.31 3.17
C ARG A 93 -14.70 -6.24 4.37
N LEU A 94 -14.39 -7.51 4.17
CA LEU A 94 -14.19 -8.48 5.24
C LEU A 94 -12.96 -8.14 6.11
N VAL A 95 -11.86 -7.68 5.50
CA VAL A 95 -10.70 -7.18 6.25
C VAL A 95 -11.06 -5.96 7.12
N ALA A 96 -11.81 -5.01 6.56
CA ALA A 96 -12.28 -3.85 7.32
C ALA A 96 -13.18 -4.27 8.51
N PHE A 97 -14.07 -5.23 8.27
CA PHE A 97 -14.92 -5.81 9.30
C PHE A 97 -14.07 -6.45 10.42
N TYR A 98 -13.06 -7.25 10.07
CA TYR A 98 -12.17 -7.87 11.05
C TYR A 98 -11.50 -6.82 11.95
N PHE A 99 -10.93 -5.75 11.37
CA PHE A 99 -10.30 -4.68 12.16
C PHE A 99 -11.29 -3.95 13.07
N ALA A 100 -12.53 -3.74 12.63
CA ALA A 100 -13.58 -3.15 13.46
C ALA A 100 -13.90 -4.04 14.67
N VAL A 101 -14.09 -5.35 14.46
CA VAL A 101 -14.38 -6.30 15.54
C VAL A 101 -13.21 -6.39 16.52
N VAL A 102 -11.96 -6.40 16.04
CA VAL A 102 -10.77 -6.34 16.91
C VAL A 102 -10.77 -5.06 17.75
N THR A 103 -11.04 -3.91 17.14
CA THR A 103 -11.05 -2.62 17.85
C THR A 103 -12.10 -2.61 18.96
N GLU A 104 -13.28 -3.17 18.71
CA GLU A 104 -14.34 -3.33 19.70
C GLU A 104 -13.97 -4.34 20.81
N ALA A 105 -13.30 -5.44 20.47
CA ALA A 105 -12.86 -6.42 21.46
C ALA A 105 -11.77 -5.84 22.39
N CYS A 106 -10.79 -5.13 21.83
CA CYS A 106 -9.72 -4.48 22.59
C CYS A 106 -10.25 -3.39 23.54
N SER A 107 -11.28 -2.63 23.13
CA SER A 107 -11.86 -1.58 23.97
C SER A 107 -12.65 -2.14 25.17
N LYS A 108 -13.25 -3.33 25.04
CA LYS A 108 -14.02 -3.98 26.10
C LYS A 108 -13.15 -4.75 27.10
N ASN A 109 -12.11 -5.43 26.61
CA ASN A 109 -11.38 -6.41 27.43
C ASN A 109 -10.04 -5.90 27.99
N HIS A 110 -9.60 -4.68 27.64
CA HIS A 110 -8.25 -4.15 27.95
C HIS A 110 -7.10 -5.10 27.55
N GLU A 111 -7.37 -6.07 26.66
CA GLU A 111 -6.40 -7.07 26.23
C GLU A 111 -5.42 -6.47 25.22
N LYS A 112 -4.16 -6.90 25.31
CA LYS A 112 -3.15 -6.51 24.32
C LYS A 112 -3.46 -7.23 23.00
N PRO A 113 -3.51 -6.52 21.86
CA PRO A 113 -3.85 -7.10 20.55
C PRO A 113 -2.77 -8.01 19.95
N PHE A 114 -1.61 -8.15 20.62
CA PHE A 114 -0.43 -8.81 20.06
C PHE A 114 -0.58 -10.35 20.07
N GLY A 115 -0.41 -10.96 18.90
CA GLY A 115 -0.36 -12.42 18.73
C GLY A 115 -1.72 -13.13 18.85
N THR A 116 -2.69 -12.53 19.54
CA THR A 116 -4.02 -13.09 19.81
C THR A 116 -4.89 -13.19 18.56
N TYR A 117 -4.88 -12.15 17.73
CA TYR A 117 -5.75 -12.05 16.56
C TYR A 117 -4.97 -12.32 15.27
N TYR A 118 -5.41 -13.32 14.51
CA TYR A 118 -4.74 -13.82 13.30
C TYR A 118 -4.32 -12.71 12.32
N LEU A 119 -5.24 -11.82 11.91
CA LEU A 119 -4.91 -10.75 10.94
C LEU A 119 -4.15 -9.58 11.54
N ILE A 120 -4.02 -9.52 12.87
CA ILE A 120 -3.28 -8.46 13.58
C ILE A 120 -1.81 -8.84 13.74
N ARG A 121 -1.40 -10.07 13.41
CA ARG A 121 0.02 -10.44 13.39
C ARG A 121 0.82 -9.48 12.47
N PRO A 122 2.03 -9.04 12.86
CA PRO A 122 2.81 -8.08 12.07
C PRO A 122 3.04 -8.50 10.62
N SER A 123 3.30 -9.80 10.39
CA SER A 123 3.44 -10.42 9.07
C SER A 123 2.19 -10.22 8.21
N ARG A 124 1.01 -10.51 8.76
CA ARG A 124 -0.29 -10.36 8.09
C ARG A 124 -0.65 -8.90 7.82
N LEU A 125 -0.50 -8.01 8.81
CA LEU A 125 -0.77 -6.59 8.62
C LEU A 125 0.12 -5.97 7.54
N PHE A 126 1.42 -6.31 7.54
CA PHE A 126 2.35 -5.83 6.53
C PHE A 126 1.97 -6.33 5.14
N MET A 127 1.63 -7.61 5.00
CA MET A 127 1.18 -8.19 3.74
C MET A 127 -0.12 -7.53 3.24
N ILE A 128 -1.12 -7.34 4.11
CA ILE A 128 -2.38 -6.67 3.76
C ILE A 128 -2.10 -5.23 3.30
N ALA A 129 -1.25 -4.47 3.99
CA ALA A 129 -0.88 -3.12 3.58
C ALA A 129 -0.25 -3.08 2.17
N VAL A 130 0.62 -4.06 1.87
CA VAL A 130 1.22 -4.20 0.53
C VAL A 130 0.16 -4.58 -0.52
N CYS A 131 -0.74 -5.51 -0.22
CA CYS A 131 -1.85 -5.89 -1.09
C CYS A 131 -2.74 -4.68 -1.42
N LEU A 132 -3.09 -3.87 -0.42
CA LEU A 132 -3.89 -2.65 -0.61
C LEU A 132 -3.15 -1.60 -1.46
N CYS A 133 -1.83 -1.44 -1.27
CA CYS A 133 -1.01 -0.58 -2.14
C CYS A 133 -1.01 -1.06 -3.59
N CYS A 134 -1.04 -2.36 -3.84
CA CYS A 134 -1.12 -2.93 -5.18
C CYS A 134 -2.54 -2.77 -5.76
N GLN A 135 -3.57 -3.06 -4.96
CA GLN A 135 -4.97 -2.92 -5.34
C GLN A 135 -5.31 -1.46 -5.75
N MET A 136 -4.80 -0.47 -5.03
CA MET A 136 -5.00 0.95 -5.35
C MET A 136 -4.48 1.36 -6.74
N LYS A 137 -3.54 0.61 -7.33
CA LYS A 137 -3.03 0.90 -8.69
C LYS A 137 -3.99 0.47 -9.80
N THR A 138 -4.98 -0.32 -9.47
CA THR A 138 -6.00 -0.78 -10.42
C THR A 138 -7.17 0.20 -10.46
N GLN A 139 -8.11 -0.02 -11.39
CA GLN A 139 -9.30 0.82 -11.49
C GLN A 139 -10.15 0.74 -10.21
N LEU A 140 -10.47 1.90 -9.64
CA LEU A 140 -11.35 2.06 -8.50
C LEU A 140 -12.75 2.45 -9.00
N VAL A 141 -13.79 1.83 -8.43
CA VAL A 141 -15.17 1.95 -8.91
C VAL A 141 -15.90 3.13 -8.28
N ASP A 142 -15.70 3.38 -6.98
CA ASP A 142 -16.47 4.36 -6.22
C ASP A 142 -15.69 4.98 -5.03
N ASP A 143 -16.29 6.01 -4.44
CA ASP A 143 -15.78 6.71 -3.25
C ASP A 143 -15.82 5.82 -2.00
N ALA A 144 -16.77 4.89 -1.92
CA ALA A 144 -16.90 3.96 -0.79
C ALA A 144 -15.71 2.99 -0.72
N ALA A 145 -15.28 2.44 -1.85
CA ALA A 145 -14.10 1.62 -1.99
C ALA A 145 -12.83 2.42 -1.67
N SER A 146 -12.77 3.67 -2.14
CA SER A 146 -11.65 4.58 -1.84
C SER A 146 -11.52 4.83 -0.33
N ASN A 147 -12.62 5.16 0.35
CA ASN A 147 -12.65 5.38 1.80
C ASN A 147 -12.28 4.10 2.57
N ARG A 148 -12.74 2.94 2.12
CA ARG A 148 -12.42 1.64 2.71
C ARG A 148 -10.94 1.29 2.59
N ILE A 149 -10.34 1.51 1.41
CA ILE A 149 -8.89 1.32 1.21
C ILE A 149 -8.12 2.26 2.13
N THR A 150 -8.52 3.53 2.25
CA THR A 150 -7.92 4.49 3.19
C THR A 150 -7.97 3.97 4.62
N GLN A 151 -9.13 3.52 5.10
CA GLN A 151 -9.28 2.99 6.46
C GLN A 151 -8.40 1.76 6.69
N ASN A 152 -8.45 0.77 5.79
CA ASN A 152 -7.64 -0.44 5.93
C ASN A 152 -6.13 -0.15 5.88
N LEU A 153 -5.67 0.80 5.04
CA LEU A 153 -4.28 1.23 5.01
C LEU A 153 -3.86 1.88 6.32
N VAL A 154 -4.69 2.74 6.90
CA VAL A 154 -4.42 3.37 8.20
C VAL A 154 -4.34 2.30 9.29
N SER A 155 -5.34 1.42 9.40
CA SER A 155 -5.36 0.34 10.40
C SER A 155 -4.15 -0.59 10.27
N THR A 156 -3.76 -0.95 9.05
CA THR A 156 -2.60 -1.84 8.84
C THR A 156 -1.27 -1.15 9.12
N VAL A 157 -1.05 0.07 8.63
CA VAL A 157 0.21 0.81 8.85
C VAL A 157 0.38 1.15 10.32
N CYS A 158 -0.68 1.65 10.99
CA CYS A 158 -0.64 1.96 12.42
C CYS A 158 -0.56 0.69 13.27
N GLY A 159 -1.20 -0.41 12.84
CA GLY A 159 -1.04 -1.72 13.49
C GLY A 159 0.39 -2.24 13.43
N VAL A 160 1.04 -2.22 12.24
CA VAL A 160 2.46 -2.57 12.10
C VAL A 160 3.32 -1.67 12.98
N HIS A 161 3.08 -0.35 12.96
CA HIS A 161 3.81 0.61 13.79
C HIS A 161 3.69 0.29 15.28
N SER A 162 2.48 0.06 15.78
CA SER A 162 2.21 -0.15 17.20
C SER A 162 2.68 -1.52 17.70
N LEU A 163 2.62 -2.57 16.88
CA LEU A 163 2.92 -3.95 17.32
C LEU A 163 4.41 -4.27 17.23
N VAL A 164 5.07 -3.86 16.15
CA VAL A 164 6.55 -3.84 16.07
C VAL A 164 7.11 -2.75 17.01
N GLY A 165 6.22 -1.83 17.42
CA GLY A 165 6.27 -0.94 18.56
C GLY A 165 6.71 -1.57 19.88
N GLN A 166 6.08 -2.70 20.16
CA GLN A 166 6.00 -3.31 21.48
C GLN A 166 6.87 -4.56 21.59
N THR A 167 7.36 -5.10 20.48
CA THR A 167 8.36 -6.16 20.49
C THR A 167 9.66 -5.59 21.05
N GLU A 168 10.19 -6.18 22.13
CA GLU A 168 11.47 -5.79 22.77
C GLU A 168 12.67 -5.87 21.82
N CYS A 169 12.46 -6.45 20.64
CA CYS A 169 13.44 -6.63 19.59
C CYS A 169 13.50 -5.42 18.65
N ALA A 170 14.32 -4.42 18.98
CA ALA A 170 14.64 -3.32 18.06
C ALA A 170 15.51 -3.79 16.87
N ASP A 171 16.20 -4.94 17.02
CA ASP A 171 17.12 -5.48 16.02
C ASP A 171 16.40 -6.26 14.89
N PRO A 172 16.67 -5.96 13.61
CA PRO A 172 16.03 -6.64 12.48
C PRO A 172 16.36 -8.13 12.38
N THR A 173 17.58 -8.55 12.79
CA THR A 173 18.03 -9.94 12.65
C THR A 173 17.43 -10.84 13.72
N GLN A 174 17.37 -10.35 14.95
CA GLN A 174 16.68 -11.04 16.03
C GLN A 174 15.19 -11.14 15.72
N PHE A 175 14.55 -10.08 15.21
CA PHE A 175 13.14 -10.11 14.80
C PHE A 175 12.92 -11.21 13.77
N TRP A 176 13.73 -11.25 12.70
CA TRP A 176 13.62 -12.26 11.66
C TRP A 176 13.77 -13.70 12.18
N SER A 177 14.73 -13.92 13.08
CA SER A 177 15.00 -15.25 13.66
C SER A 177 13.88 -15.76 14.57
N THR A 178 13.10 -14.87 15.17
CA THR A 178 11.96 -15.24 16.04
C THR A 178 10.69 -15.61 15.29
N LEU A 179 10.61 -15.30 14.00
CA LEU A 179 9.42 -15.57 13.18
C LEU A 179 9.33 -17.05 12.81
N GLU A 180 8.10 -17.57 12.83
CA GLU A 180 7.82 -18.90 12.28
C GLU A 180 8.02 -18.91 10.76
N GLN A 181 8.28 -20.11 10.20
CA GLN A 181 8.55 -20.28 8.76
C GLN A 181 7.44 -19.70 7.87
N HIS A 182 6.17 -19.87 8.30
CA HIS A 182 5.02 -19.35 7.57
C HIS A 182 4.97 -17.81 7.58
N GLU A 183 5.39 -17.16 8.69
CA GLU A 183 5.46 -15.70 8.81
C GLU A 183 6.62 -15.11 7.99
N GLN A 184 7.77 -15.78 7.98
CA GLN A 184 8.90 -15.43 7.12
C GLN A 184 8.48 -15.47 5.65
N GLY A 185 7.78 -16.54 5.23
CA GLY A 185 7.22 -16.66 3.88
C GLY A 185 6.27 -15.51 3.52
N CYS A 186 5.43 -15.08 4.47
CA CYS A 186 4.53 -13.94 4.30
C CYS A 186 5.30 -12.63 4.05
N PHE A 187 6.34 -12.34 4.85
CA PHE A 187 7.18 -11.16 4.63
C PHE A 187 7.91 -11.19 3.29
N LEU A 188 8.44 -12.36 2.88
CA LEU A 188 9.11 -12.51 1.58
C LEU A 188 8.18 -12.17 0.42
N LYS A 189 6.96 -12.73 0.42
CA LYS A 189 5.92 -12.43 -0.58
C LYS A 189 5.58 -10.94 -0.58
N ALA A 190 5.45 -10.33 0.60
CA ALA A 190 5.19 -8.90 0.72
C ALA A 190 6.33 -8.02 0.17
N PHE A 191 7.60 -8.36 0.45
CA PHE A 191 8.75 -7.61 -0.06
C PHE A 191 8.87 -7.67 -1.58
N GLU A 192 8.59 -8.81 -2.18
CA GLU A 192 8.55 -8.98 -3.63
C GLU A 192 7.50 -8.08 -4.28
N LEU A 193 6.27 -8.08 -3.75
CA LEU A 193 5.16 -7.25 -4.22
C LEU A 193 5.42 -5.74 -4.04
N LEU A 194 6.15 -5.36 -2.97
CA LEU A 194 6.43 -3.96 -2.68
C LEU A 194 7.36 -3.34 -3.73
N ASP A 195 8.48 -3.98 -4.05
CA ASP A 195 9.42 -3.59 -5.11
C ASP A 195 10.52 -4.65 -5.18
N ALA A 196 10.55 -5.53 -6.19
CA ALA A 196 11.47 -6.68 -6.22
C ALA A 196 12.95 -6.34 -5.94
N ARG A 197 13.44 -5.18 -6.38
CA ARG A 197 14.82 -4.75 -6.09
C ARG A 197 14.98 -4.30 -4.64
N LYS A 198 14.07 -3.46 -4.13
CA LYS A 198 14.14 -2.99 -2.75
C LYS A 198 13.74 -4.05 -1.73
N GLY A 199 12.88 -4.98 -2.11
CA GLY A 199 12.49 -6.15 -1.33
C GLY A 199 13.68 -7.03 -1.02
N ARG A 200 14.53 -7.32 -2.01
CA ARG A 200 15.82 -7.99 -1.79
C ARG A 200 16.72 -7.23 -0.82
N ILE A 201 16.79 -5.90 -0.93
CA ILE A 201 17.59 -5.09 0.00
C ILE A 201 17.03 -5.18 1.42
N MET A 202 15.71 -5.05 1.60
CA MET A 202 15.06 -5.17 2.91
C MET A 202 15.26 -6.56 3.52
N PHE A 203 15.11 -7.62 2.72
CA PHE A 203 15.42 -8.98 3.15
C PHE A 203 16.87 -9.14 3.61
N LEU A 204 17.84 -8.58 2.86
CA LEU A 204 19.24 -8.60 3.26
C LEU A 204 19.46 -7.84 4.58
N SER A 205 18.81 -6.69 4.77
CA SER A 205 18.88 -5.94 6.03
C SER A 205 18.31 -6.74 7.21
N LEU A 206 17.29 -7.57 6.97
CA LEU A 206 16.67 -8.43 7.99
C LEU A 206 17.50 -9.67 8.33
N THR A 207 18.25 -10.21 7.37
CA THR A 207 18.95 -11.50 7.56
C THR A 207 20.43 -11.38 7.88
N SER A 208 21.08 -10.29 7.45
CA SER A 208 22.55 -10.16 7.56
C SER A 208 23.00 -9.04 8.49
N GLY A 209 22.10 -8.17 8.95
CA GLY A 209 22.46 -6.97 9.70
C GLY A 209 23.31 -5.96 8.91
N ILE A 210 23.57 -6.22 7.61
CA ILE A 210 24.37 -5.36 6.74
C ILE A 210 23.48 -4.20 6.28
N CYS A 211 23.54 -3.09 7.02
CA CYS A 211 23.17 -1.77 6.53
C CYS A 211 24.44 -1.03 6.09
N ASP A 212 24.34 -0.22 5.03
CA ASP A 212 25.39 0.74 4.63
C ASP A 212 25.91 1.47 5.88
N LYS A 213 27.18 1.24 6.23
CA LYS A 213 27.87 1.77 7.43
C LYS A 213 27.97 3.31 7.49
N ASN A 214 27.40 4.01 6.50
CA ASN A 214 27.58 5.45 6.31
C ASN A 214 26.49 6.31 6.95
N ASN A 215 25.53 5.76 7.70
CA ASN A 215 24.56 6.56 8.45
C ASN A 215 24.22 5.90 9.79
N GLU A 216 24.62 6.54 10.89
CA GLU A 216 24.05 6.33 12.23
C GLU A 216 22.60 6.84 12.28
N SER A 217 21.71 6.27 11.46
CA SER A 217 20.31 6.69 11.36
C SER A 217 19.37 5.66 11.99
N PRO A 218 18.13 6.05 12.34
CA PRO A 218 17.04 5.16 12.77
C PRO A 218 16.72 3.99 11.79
N SER A 219 17.44 3.90 10.66
CA SER A 219 17.41 2.78 9.70
C SER A 219 17.68 1.39 10.28
N LYS A 220 18.20 1.30 11.51
CA LYS A 220 18.44 0.03 12.20
C LYS A 220 17.19 -0.56 12.84
N ASN A 221 16.13 0.21 13.08
CA ASN A 221 14.93 -0.31 13.75
C ASN A 221 13.98 -0.98 12.74
N ILE A 222 13.60 -2.23 12.99
CA ILE A 222 12.65 -3.01 12.17
C ILE A 222 11.33 -2.27 11.92
N ARG A 223 10.77 -1.62 12.95
CA ARG A 223 9.54 -0.83 12.86
C ARG A 223 9.69 0.28 11.83
N TYR A 224 10.80 1.01 11.90
CA TYR A 224 11.08 2.08 10.95
C TYR A 224 11.24 1.53 9.53
N LEU A 225 11.93 0.40 9.35
CA LEU A 225 12.13 -0.24 8.06
C LEU A 225 10.80 -0.62 7.41
N LEU A 226 9.93 -1.34 8.13
CA LEU A 226 8.64 -1.78 7.62
C LEU A 226 7.72 -0.59 7.32
N VAL A 227 7.50 0.31 8.28
CA VAL A 227 6.60 1.46 8.10
C VAL A 227 7.11 2.42 7.03
N SER A 228 8.40 2.76 7.02
CA SER A 228 8.96 3.66 6.01
C SER A 228 8.88 3.07 4.59
N SER A 229 8.98 1.73 4.45
CA SER A 229 8.84 1.06 3.14
C SER A 229 7.41 1.22 2.58
N LEU A 230 6.39 1.11 3.43
CA LEU A 230 4.99 1.30 3.08
C LEU A 230 4.72 2.76 2.73
N LEU A 231 5.14 3.71 3.57
CA LEU A 231 4.97 5.15 3.33
C LEU A 231 5.67 5.59 2.03
N LYS A 232 6.88 5.08 1.75
CA LYS A 232 7.60 5.31 0.48
C LYS A 232 6.83 4.75 -0.71
N LYS A 233 6.21 3.58 -0.58
CA LYS A 233 5.40 2.97 -1.65
C LYS A 233 4.13 3.79 -1.91
N MET A 234 3.42 4.19 -0.86
CA MET A 234 2.24 5.06 -0.93
C MET A 234 2.59 6.40 -1.59
N GLY A 235 3.65 7.07 -1.14
CA GLY A 235 4.10 8.34 -1.72
C GLY A 235 4.48 8.23 -3.21
N LYS A 236 5.07 7.11 -3.63
CA LYS A 236 5.30 6.84 -5.07
C LYS A 236 3.98 6.72 -5.83
N ILE A 237 3.00 5.99 -5.28
CA ILE A 237 1.68 5.81 -5.90
C ILE A 237 0.99 7.15 -6.09
N ALA A 238 0.97 8.00 -5.05
CA ALA A 238 0.38 9.34 -5.14
C ALA A 238 0.99 10.17 -6.28
N LEU A 239 2.30 10.10 -6.47
CA LEU A 239 2.99 10.87 -7.51
C LEU A 239 2.86 10.27 -8.92
N GLN A 240 2.48 8.99 -9.06
CA GLN A 240 2.49 8.25 -10.33
C GLN A 240 1.08 7.96 -10.88
N MET A 241 0.08 7.75 -10.03
CA MET A 241 -1.29 7.33 -10.39
C MET A 241 -2.28 8.51 -10.46
N GLU A 242 -3.55 8.32 -10.77
CA GLU A 242 -4.52 9.42 -10.90
C GLU A 242 -4.80 10.19 -9.58
N ALA A 243 -5.64 11.23 -9.67
CA ALA A 243 -5.98 12.09 -8.54
C ALA A 243 -6.69 11.32 -7.40
N ILE A 244 -7.44 10.28 -7.71
CA ILE A 244 -8.16 9.46 -6.72
C ILE A 244 -7.16 8.73 -5.81
N GLN A 245 -6.13 8.10 -6.36
CA GLN A 245 -5.09 7.42 -5.60
C GLN A 245 -4.23 8.42 -4.81
N MET A 246 -3.97 9.60 -5.37
CA MET A 246 -3.32 10.69 -4.63
C MET A 246 -4.13 11.09 -3.40
N LYS A 247 -5.45 11.27 -3.55
CA LYS A 247 -6.37 11.57 -2.45
C LYS A 247 -6.33 10.49 -1.38
N ILE A 248 -6.49 9.22 -1.74
CA ILE A 248 -6.42 8.08 -0.80
C ILE A 248 -5.12 8.11 0.01
N VAL A 249 -3.98 8.30 -0.66
CA VAL A 249 -2.67 8.34 0.02
C VAL A 249 -2.55 9.54 0.95
N PHE A 250 -2.96 10.74 0.53
CA PHE A 250 -2.85 11.94 1.36
C PHE A 250 -3.80 11.89 2.56
N ASP A 251 -5.02 11.40 2.39
CA ASP A 251 -5.96 11.16 3.49
C ASP A 251 -5.37 10.12 4.47
N SER A 252 -4.74 9.06 3.95
CA SER A 252 -4.06 8.06 4.78
C SER A 252 -2.90 8.67 5.56
N PHE A 253 -2.07 9.51 4.93
CA PHE A 253 -0.96 10.19 5.61
C PHE A 253 -1.46 11.10 6.74
N GLY A 254 -2.52 11.86 6.53
CA GLY A 254 -3.11 12.70 7.58
C GLY A 254 -3.57 11.88 8.78
N LYS A 255 -4.26 10.77 8.54
CA LYS A 255 -4.77 9.88 9.59
C LYS A 255 -3.64 9.17 10.34
N ILE A 256 -2.70 8.56 9.62
CA ILE A 256 -1.52 7.90 10.20
C ILE A 256 -0.71 8.87 11.08
N SER A 257 -0.47 10.10 10.59
CA SER A 257 0.27 11.11 11.34
C SER A 257 -0.45 11.54 12.62
N SER A 258 -1.78 11.48 12.63
CA SER A 258 -2.61 11.85 13.78
C SER A 258 -2.54 10.77 14.88
N GLU A 259 -2.53 9.49 14.48
CA GLU A 259 -2.47 8.33 15.39
C GLU A 259 -1.06 8.10 15.99
N MET A 260 0.01 8.48 15.28
CA MET A 260 1.38 8.37 15.79
C MET A 260 1.67 9.38 16.91
N SER A 261 2.64 9.09 17.79
CA SER A 261 3.19 10.09 18.71
C SER A 261 3.93 11.19 17.95
N GLN A 262 4.23 12.33 18.60
CA GLN A 262 5.02 13.39 17.95
C GLN A 262 6.41 12.89 17.52
N GLU A 263 7.08 12.09 18.37
CA GLU A 263 8.40 11.54 18.10
C GLU A 263 8.36 10.52 16.95
N ASP A 264 7.38 9.61 16.96
CA ASP A 264 7.23 8.62 15.88
C ASP A 264 6.87 9.27 14.55
N CYS A 265 5.98 10.27 14.59
CA CYS A 265 5.64 11.05 13.41
C CYS A 265 6.90 11.74 12.85
N LEU A 266 7.77 12.27 13.72
CA LEU A 266 9.03 12.89 13.30
C LEU A 266 9.96 11.90 12.59
N ARG A 267 10.07 10.66 13.10
CA ARG A 267 10.88 9.59 12.47
C ARG A 267 10.43 9.29 11.04
N HIS A 268 9.14 9.40 10.75
CA HIS A 268 8.53 9.12 9.45
C HIS A 268 8.23 10.37 8.60
N ALA A 269 8.51 11.57 9.12
CA ALA A 269 8.11 12.83 8.51
C ALA A 269 8.69 13.01 7.11
N SER A 270 9.92 12.55 6.87
CA SER A 270 10.56 12.66 5.55
C SER A 270 9.81 11.88 4.47
N GLU A 271 9.31 10.69 4.80
CA GLU A 271 8.53 9.85 3.89
C GLU A 271 7.16 10.45 3.57
N ILE A 272 6.51 11.05 4.57
CA ILE A 272 5.17 11.63 4.46
C ILE A 272 5.22 12.99 3.75
N LEU A 273 6.13 13.88 4.16
CA LEU A 273 6.21 15.25 3.65
C LEU A 273 6.82 15.32 2.24
N LEU A 274 7.68 14.38 1.83
CA LEU A 274 8.30 14.41 0.50
C LEU A 274 7.29 14.45 -0.68
N PRO A 275 6.27 13.58 -0.76
CA PRO A 275 5.27 13.67 -1.81
C PRO A 275 4.38 14.91 -1.69
N LEU A 276 4.04 15.36 -0.47
CA LEU A 276 3.27 16.59 -0.23
C LEU A 276 4.04 17.81 -0.74
N TYR A 277 5.30 17.95 -0.34
CA TYR A 277 6.24 18.98 -0.82
C TYR A 277 6.29 19.04 -2.34
N LYS A 278 6.43 17.90 -3.01
CA LYS A 278 6.49 17.86 -4.48
C LYS A 278 5.19 18.32 -5.14
N VAL A 279 4.04 18.07 -4.53
CA VAL A 279 2.76 18.53 -5.06
C VAL A 279 2.58 20.03 -4.81
N CYS A 280 2.83 20.50 -3.59
CA CYS A 280 2.73 21.91 -3.23
C CYS A 280 3.65 22.80 -4.08
N GLU A 281 4.90 22.38 -4.29
CA GLU A 281 5.93 23.15 -4.99
C GLU A 281 5.94 22.89 -6.51
N GLY A 282 5.02 22.09 -7.04
CA GLY A 282 4.95 21.78 -8.47
C GLY A 282 6.10 20.89 -9.00
N PHE A 283 6.82 20.19 -8.14
CA PHE A 283 7.88 19.23 -8.51
C PHE A 283 7.38 17.80 -8.78
N SER A 284 6.07 17.61 -8.94
CA SER A 284 5.45 16.31 -9.27
C SER A 284 5.75 15.85 -10.71
N GLY A 285 6.17 16.75 -11.60
CA GLY A 285 6.50 16.44 -12.99
C GLY A 285 5.28 16.21 -13.89
N ARG A 286 4.08 16.54 -13.41
CA ARG A 286 2.81 16.46 -14.15
C ARG A 286 1.86 17.56 -13.69
N VAL A 287 0.79 17.80 -14.47
CA VAL A 287 -0.27 18.73 -14.08
C VAL A 287 -1.10 18.07 -12.96
N ILE A 288 -1.17 18.72 -11.81
CA ILE A 288 -1.96 18.28 -10.65
C ILE A 288 -3.18 19.20 -10.52
N PRO A 289 -4.40 18.65 -10.35
CA PRO A 289 -5.59 19.46 -10.08
C PRO A 289 -5.42 20.33 -8.84
N GLU A 290 -6.01 21.53 -8.84
CA GLU A 290 -5.86 22.47 -7.73
C GLU A 290 -6.41 21.91 -6.42
N THR A 291 -7.50 21.16 -6.47
CA THR A 291 -8.08 20.44 -5.33
C THR A 291 -7.07 19.52 -4.63
N MET A 292 -6.20 18.86 -5.39
CA MET A 292 -5.17 17.97 -4.84
C MET A 292 -3.99 18.75 -4.24
N LYS A 293 -3.70 19.96 -4.73
CA LYS A 293 -2.71 20.84 -4.11
C LYS A 293 -3.21 21.40 -2.79
N GLN A 294 -4.47 21.81 -2.73
CA GLN A 294 -5.13 22.24 -1.50
C GLN A 294 -5.13 21.13 -0.46
N LEU A 295 -5.47 19.90 -0.85
CA LEU A 295 -5.37 18.73 0.03
C LEU A 295 -3.92 18.52 0.51
N ALA A 296 -2.93 18.59 -0.38
CA ALA A 296 -1.53 18.44 0.01
C ALA A 296 -1.09 19.49 1.04
N GLN A 297 -1.53 20.74 0.87
CA GLN A 297 -1.27 21.84 1.82
C GLN A 297 -1.95 21.59 3.16
N GLU A 298 -3.22 21.18 3.17
CA GLU A 298 -3.96 20.86 4.40
C GLU A 298 -3.28 19.74 5.20
N ILE A 299 -2.90 18.65 4.53
CA ILE A 299 -2.23 17.53 5.19
C ILE A 299 -0.83 17.93 5.67
N SER A 300 -0.10 18.73 4.88
CA SER A 300 1.21 19.27 5.30
C SER A 300 1.08 20.13 6.55
N GLU A 301 0.01 20.92 6.64
CA GLU A 301 -0.30 21.75 7.80
C GLU A 301 -0.65 20.92 9.05
N ARG A 302 -1.46 19.86 8.90
CA ARG A 302 -1.71 18.92 10.00
C ARG A 302 -0.43 18.28 10.52
N VAL A 303 0.46 17.85 9.61
CA VAL A 303 1.76 17.28 9.99
C VAL A 303 2.63 18.34 10.68
N ARG A 304 2.63 19.59 10.20
CA ARG A 304 3.32 20.70 10.87
C ARG A 304 2.84 20.89 12.31
N ASN A 305 1.53 20.90 12.51
CA ASN A 305 0.92 21.07 13.83
C ASN A 305 1.27 19.90 14.77
N LYS A 306 1.33 18.67 14.24
CA LYS A 306 1.75 17.49 15.01
C LYS A 306 3.22 17.51 15.40
N LEU A 307 4.12 17.93 14.50
CA LEU A 307 5.57 17.90 14.72
C LEU A 307 6.10 19.10 15.51
N GLY A 308 5.37 20.22 15.47
CA GLY A 308 5.86 21.53 15.87
C GLY A 308 6.65 22.24 14.76
N VAL A 309 6.58 23.57 14.74
CA VAL A 309 7.14 24.41 13.67
C VAL A 309 8.63 24.15 13.44
N GLN A 310 9.42 24.04 14.51
CA GLN A 310 10.87 23.87 14.41
C GLN A 310 11.25 22.57 13.69
N ASN A 311 10.72 21.43 14.16
CA ASN A 311 10.95 20.12 13.56
C ASN A 311 10.46 20.04 12.12
N TYR A 312 9.28 20.61 11.86
CA TYR A 312 8.74 20.69 10.50
C TYR A 312 9.69 21.43 9.56
N VAL A 313 10.18 22.61 9.95
CA VAL A 313 11.09 23.42 9.13
C VAL A 313 12.40 22.67 8.86
N LEU A 314 12.94 21.94 9.85
CA LEU A 314 14.13 21.12 9.67
C LEU A 314 13.92 20.04 8.59
N VAL A 315 12.84 19.25 8.70
CA VAL A 315 12.53 18.19 7.73
C VAL A 315 12.23 18.77 6.35
N TYR A 316 11.46 19.85 6.27
CA TYR A 316 11.11 20.52 5.01
C TYR A 316 12.36 21.06 4.29
N ASN A 317 13.30 21.65 5.05
CA ASN A 317 14.57 22.13 4.52
C ASN A 317 15.49 20.99 4.09
N ASP A 318 15.53 19.89 4.82
CA ASP A 318 16.28 18.70 4.42
C ASP A 318 15.75 18.12 3.10
N ILE A 319 14.43 17.97 2.96
CA ILE A 319 13.79 17.56 1.71
C ILE A 319 14.19 18.49 0.55
N ARG A 320 14.10 19.81 0.78
CA ARG A 320 14.48 20.83 -0.22
C ARG A 320 15.95 20.70 -0.63
N LYS A 321 16.87 20.58 0.33
CA LYS A 321 18.31 20.39 0.11
C LYS A 321 18.58 19.10 -0.67
N ASN A 322 17.98 17.99 -0.27
CA ASN A 322 18.13 16.68 -0.90
C ASN A 322 17.62 16.66 -2.35
N LEU A 323 16.49 17.31 -2.63
CA LEU A 323 15.98 17.45 -3.99
C LEU A 323 16.86 18.35 -4.87
N LYS A 324 17.39 19.43 -4.30
CA LYS A 324 18.36 20.30 -4.98
C LYS A 324 19.64 19.53 -5.31
N ALA A 325 20.23 18.85 -4.33
CA ALA A 325 21.42 18.02 -4.52
C ALA A 325 21.20 16.95 -5.61
N LYS A 326 20.06 16.24 -5.60
CA LYS A 326 19.71 15.26 -6.65
C LYS A 326 19.53 15.90 -8.03
N ARG A 327 19.09 17.16 -8.11
CA ARG A 327 18.97 17.89 -9.37
C ARG A 327 20.34 18.34 -9.88
N ASP A 328 21.17 18.86 -9.00
CA ASP A 328 22.50 19.36 -9.34
C ASP A 328 23.45 18.21 -9.70
N LYS A 329 23.37 17.08 -9.00
CA LYS A 329 24.06 15.83 -9.36
C LYS A 329 23.69 15.37 -10.77
N ARG A 330 22.40 15.33 -11.12
CA ARG A 330 21.96 14.98 -12.48
C ARG A 330 22.49 15.94 -13.54
N LYS A 331 22.47 17.26 -13.27
CA LYS A 331 23.04 18.26 -14.19
C LYS A 331 24.55 18.07 -14.37
N HIS A 332 25.27 17.79 -13.28
CA HIS A 332 26.71 17.55 -13.31
C HIS A 332 27.05 16.27 -14.08
N GLU A 333 26.36 15.16 -13.81
CA GLU A 333 26.49 13.89 -14.55
C GLU A 333 26.19 14.07 -16.04
N GLU A 334 25.18 14.86 -16.40
CA GLU A 334 24.87 15.19 -17.80
C GLU A 334 25.97 16.00 -18.48
N LYS A 335 26.56 16.98 -17.78
CA LYS A 335 27.70 17.76 -18.29
C LYS A 335 28.95 16.88 -18.43
N SER A 336 29.23 16.05 -17.43
CA SER A 336 30.35 15.11 -17.45
C SER A 336 30.21 14.11 -18.60
N MET A 337 29.03 13.50 -18.77
CA MET A 337 28.75 12.59 -19.90
C MET A 337 28.96 13.25 -21.26
N ALA A 338 28.67 14.54 -21.40
CA ALA A 338 28.92 15.25 -22.66
C ALA A 338 30.42 15.31 -23.03
N VAL A 339 31.30 15.26 -22.03
CA VAL A 339 32.76 15.28 -22.20
C VAL A 339 33.31 13.85 -22.25
N THR A 340 32.92 12.98 -21.33
CA THR A 340 33.50 11.63 -21.18
C THR A 340 32.92 10.61 -22.18
N ASP A 341 31.67 10.78 -22.62
CA ASP A 341 31.01 9.88 -23.58
C ASP A 341 30.03 10.67 -24.49
N PRO A 342 30.58 11.38 -25.49
CA PRO A 342 29.79 12.21 -26.40
C PRO A 342 28.73 11.40 -27.17
N MET A 343 29.03 10.15 -27.51
CA MET A 343 28.13 9.29 -28.27
C MET A 343 26.89 8.89 -27.44
N ARG A 344 27.06 8.56 -26.16
CA ARG A 344 25.93 8.31 -25.25
C ARG A 344 25.09 9.56 -24.99
N ASN A 345 25.73 10.72 -24.86
CA ASN A 345 25.00 12.00 -24.73
C ASN A 345 24.18 12.31 -26.00
N ALA A 346 24.74 12.10 -27.19
CA ALA A 346 24.02 12.26 -28.46
C ALA A 346 22.81 11.31 -28.56
N LYS A 347 23.00 10.02 -28.26
CA LYS A 347 21.90 9.02 -28.20
C LYS A 347 20.80 9.44 -27.23
N ARG A 348 21.17 9.97 -26.05
CA ARG A 348 20.20 10.49 -25.08
C ARG A 348 19.39 11.66 -25.66
N LYS A 349 20.05 12.64 -26.30
CA LYS A 349 19.37 13.79 -26.92
C LYS A 349 18.41 13.35 -28.02
N LEU A 350 18.78 12.37 -28.85
CA LEU A 350 17.91 11.79 -29.87
C LEU A 350 16.64 11.17 -29.25
N ARG A 351 16.77 10.35 -28.20
CA ARG A 351 15.61 9.77 -27.49
C ARG A 351 14.67 10.83 -26.90
N ILE A 352 15.24 11.91 -26.37
CA ILE A 352 14.43 13.03 -25.83
C ILE A 352 13.68 13.72 -26.97
N ALA A 353 14.34 14.01 -28.08
CA ALA A 353 13.71 14.61 -29.26
C ALA A 353 12.59 13.72 -29.84
N GLU A 354 12.79 12.41 -29.92
CA GLU A 354 11.77 11.44 -30.32
C GLU A 354 10.55 11.48 -29.40
N LYS A 355 10.78 11.50 -28.07
CA LYS A 355 9.70 11.63 -27.09
C LYS A 355 8.91 12.94 -27.27
N HIS A 356 9.59 14.05 -27.51
CA HIS A 356 8.92 15.33 -27.78
C HIS A 356 8.11 15.30 -29.08
N ARG A 357 8.65 14.72 -30.16
CA ARG A 357 7.93 14.53 -31.43
C ARG A 357 6.68 13.66 -31.23
N ALA A 358 6.79 12.53 -30.53
CA ALA A 358 5.67 11.65 -30.23
C ALA A 358 4.59 12.35 -29.39
N ASN A 359 4.99 13.13 -28.38
CA ASN A 359 4.06 13.91 -27.56
C ASN A 359 3.32 14.98 -28.38
N LYS A 360 4.03 15.69 -29.28
CA LYS A 360 3.42 16.67 -30.20
C LYS A 360 2.40 16.00 -31.14
N LYS A 361 2.72 14.82 -31.68
CA LYS A 361 1.79 14.01 -32.50
C LYS A 361 0.53 13.61 -31.70
N ARG A 362 0.69 13.12 -30.46
CA ARG A 362 -0.45 12.76 -29.59
C ARG A 362 -1.38 13.95 -29.34
N LYS A 363 -0.83 15.12 -28.96
CA LYS A 363 -1.62 16.34 -28.76
C LYS A 363 -2.39 16.75 -30.01
N MET A 364 -1.75 16.69 -31.17
CA MET A 364 -2.39 17.01 -32.45
C MET A 364 -3.54 16.04 -32.76
N MET A 365 -3.35 14.74 -32.53
CA MET A 365 -4.41 13.73 -32.71
C MET A 365 -5.57 13.95 -31.75
N THR A 366 -5.31 14.21 -30.46
CA THR A 366 -6.37 14.53 -29.48
C THR A 366 -7.16 15.78 -29.88
N MET A 367 -6.48 16.85 -30.33
CA MET A 367 -7.14 18.06 -30.82
C MET A 367 -7.97 17.82 -32.08
N LYS A 368 -7.47 17.02 -33.03
CA LYS A 368 -8.22 16.66 -34.25
C LYS A 368 -9.46 15.82 -33.91
N MET A 369 -9.33 14.85 -33.01
CA MET A 369 -10.44 13.98 -32.62
C MET A 369 -11.52 14.75 -31.84
N GLY A 370 -11.12 15.68 -30.97
CA GLY A 370 -12.05 16.59 -30.30
C GLY A 370 -12.81 17.52 -31.25
N ARG A 371 -12.18 17.95 -32.35
CA ARG A 371 -12.87 18.70 -33.43
C ARG A 371 -13.85 17.82 -34.21
N TRP A 372 -13.48 16.57 -34.49
CA TRP A 372 -14.34 15.61 -35.18
C TRP A 372 -15.58 15.22 -34.36
N THR A 373 -15.46 15.05 -33.06
CA THR A 373 -16.62 14.77 -32.18
C THR A 373 -17.57 15.96 -32.09
N HIS A 374 -17.05 17.19 -32.08
CA HIS A 374 -17.88 18.40 -32.12
C HIS A 374 -18.56 18.62 -33.48
N SER A 375 -17.96 18.17 -34.59
CA SER A 375 -18.56 18.29 -35.92
C SER A 375 -19.64 17.24 -36.21
N LYS A 376 -19.70 16.14 -35.44
CA LYS A 376 -20.76 15.11 -35.56
C LYS A 376 -21.93 15.31 -34.58
N SER A 377 -21.82 16.28 -33.67
CA SER A 377 -22.85 16.61 -32.68
C SER A 377 -23.66 17.88 -33.05
N LYS A 378 -23.46 18.39 -34.26
CA LYS A 378 -24.32 19.35 -34.96
C LYS A 378 -24.90 18.64 -36.16
#